data_AF-A0A1H9LKC5-F1
#
_entry.id   AF-A0A1H9LKC5-F1
#
_cell.length_a   1.000
_cell.length_b   1.000
_cell.length_c   1.000
_cell.angle_alpha   90.00
_cell.angle_beta   90.00
_cell.angle_gamma   90.00
#
_symmetry.space_group_name_H-M   'P 1'
#
loop_
_entity.id
_entity.type
_entity.pdbx_description
1 polymer ?
#
loop_
_entity_poly.entity_id
_entity_poly.type
_entity_poly.pdbx_seq_one_letter_code
_entity_poly.pdbx_strand_id
1 'polypeptide(L)' 'MYSYPVEENPVTRFILGLAVIIGMSHGAQAAMIVFTSIGVPYANWMGAIVGSLAVFVTFAAIYTYYYPSHSAD' A
#
# COMPACT_ATOMS: atom_id res chain seq x y z
N MET A 1 28.64 -4.98 -6.32
CA MET A 1 27.52 -5.95 -6.39
C MET A 1 26.65 -5.67 -5.18
N TYR A 2 25.70 -4.77 -5.30
CA TYR A 2 24.76 -4.51 -4.21
C TYR A 2 23.61 -5.50 -4.38
N SER A 3 23.46 -6.39 -3.40
CA SER A 3 22.38 -7.37 -3.36
C SER A 3 21.08 -6.65 -3.08
N TYR A 4 20.11 -6.70 -3.98
CA TYR A 4 18.76 -6.18 -3.71
C TYR A 4 18.05 -7.21 -2.83
N PRO A 5 17.95 -7.02 -1.50
CA PRO A 5 17.45 -8.09 -0.63
C PRO A 5 15.97 -8.39 -0.86
N VAL A 6 15.24 -7.43 -1.44
CA VAL A 6 13.86 -7.61 -1.90
C VAL A 6 13.83 -8.39 -3.22
N GLU A 7 14.63 -8.06 -4.23
CA GLU A 7 14.51 -8.72 -5.55
C GLU A 7 15.17 -10.10 -5.60
N GLU A 8 16.23 -10.31 -4.82
CA GLU A 8 17.01 -11.55 -4.80
C GLU A 8 16.41 -12.62 -3.89
N ASN A 9 15.60 -12.22 -2.90
CA ASN A 9 15.04 -13.16 -1.93
C ASN A 9 13.50 -13.24 -2.04
N PRO A 10 12.94 -14.38 -2.47
CA PRO A 10 11.50 -14.56 -2.60
C PRO A 10 10.75 -14.36 -1.27
N VAL A 11 11.38 -14.66 -0.13
CA VAL A 11 10.80 -14.48 1.20
C VAL A 11 10.59 -12.99 1.49
N THR A 12 11.55 -12.14 1.15
CA THR A 12 11.44 -10.69 1.35
C THR A 12 10.31 -10.10 0.51
N ARG A 13 10.17 -10.53 -0.77
CA ARG A 13 9.05 -10.10 -1.65
C ARG A 13 7.71 -10.49 -1.06
N PHE A 14 7.63 -11.72 -0.55
CA PHE A 14 6.42 -12.24 0.06
C PHE A 14 6.03 -11.44 1.31
N ILE A 15 6.97 -11.20 2.21
CA ILE A 15 6.74 -10.41 3.43
C ILE A 15 6.34 -8.97 3.07
N LEU A 16 7.00 -8.35 2.08
CA LEU A 16 6.67 -7.02 1.60
C LEU A 16 5.23 -6.98 1.06
N GLY A 17 4.84 -7.96 0.23
CA GLY A 17 3.47 -8.07 -0.27
C GLY A 17 2.43 -8.22 0.85
N LEU A 18 2.73 -9.05 1.85
CA LEU A 18 1.87 -9.19 3.03
C LEU A 18 1.74 -7.89 3.82
N ALA A 19 2.85 -7.17 4.01
CA ALA A 19 2.84 -5.87 4.69
C ALA A 19 1.94 -4.86 3.97
N VAL A 20 1.97 -4.84 2.63
CA VAL A 20 1.09 -3.99 1.81
C VAL A 20 -0.38 -4.39 1.99
N ILE A 21 -0.71 -5.68 1.94
CA ILE A 21 -2.09 -6.16 2.11
C ILE A 21 -2.64 -5.80 3.50
N ILE A 22 -1.82 -5.94 4.55
CA ILE A 22 -2.18 -5.53 5.91
C ILE A 22 -2.41 -4.01 5.94
N GLY A 23 -1.50 -3.23 5.37
CA GLY A 23 -1.64 -1.78 5.24
C GLY A 23 -2.93 -1.37 4.54
N MET A 24 -3.28 -2.04 3.44
CA MET A 24 -4.54 -1.81 2.71
C MET A 24 -5.77 -2.12 3.57
N SER A 25 -5.71 -3.14 4.42
CA SER A 25 -6.80 -3.49 5.35
C SER A 25 -7.00 -2.41 6.43
N HIS A 26 -5.92 -1.83 6.95
CA HIS A 26 -5.99 -0.69 7.86
C HIS A 26 -6.50 0.58 7.15
N GLY A 27 -6.02 0.85 5.93
CA GLY A 27 -6.49 1.98 5.11
C GLY A 27 -7.98 1.89 4.81
N ALA A 28 -8.46 0.70 4.46
CA ALA A 28 -9.88 0.41 4.24
C ALA A 28 -10.74 0.72 5.48
N GLN A 29 -10.32 0.26 6.66
CA GLN A 29 -11.04 0.55 7.92
C GLN A 29 -11.05 2.04 8.24
N ALA A 30 -9.90 2.72 8.12
CA ALA A 30 -9.81 4.15 8.38
C ALA A 30 -10.73 4.96 7.46
N ALA A 31 -10.72 4.68 6.16
CA ALA A 31 -11.59 5.35 5.20
C ALA A 31 -13.07 5.05 5.43
N MET A 32 -13.43 3.81 5.82
CA MET A 32 -14.81 3.45 6.19
C MET A 32 -15.30 4.28 7.40
N ILE A 33 -14.47 4.43 8.44
CA ILE A 33 -14.83 5.24 9.62
C ILE A 33 -15.08 6.69 9.21
N VAL A 34 -14.19 7.27 8.39
CA VAL A 34 -14.34 8.64 7.89
C VAL A 34 -15.60 8.80 7.04
N PHE A 35 -15.87 7.88 6.12
CA PHE A 35 -17.04 7.98 5.24
C PHE A 35 -18.35 7.79 6.00
N THR A 36 -18.35 6.94 7.02
CA THR A 36 -19.51 6.74 7.89
C THR A 36 -19.78 7.99 8.72
N SER A 37 -18.74 8.67 9.23
CA SER A 37 -18.91 9.86 10.07
C SER A 37 -19.45 11.08 9.30
N ILE A 38 -19.16 11.18 8.00
CA ILE A 38 -19.69 12.25 7.12
C ILE A 38 -21.02 11.86 6.44
N GLY A 39 -21.60 10.71 6.78
CA GLY A 39 -22.91 10.28 6.27
C GLY A 39 -22.91 9.88 4.79
N VAL A 40 -21.77 9.45 4.24
CA VAL A 40 -21.71 8.99 2.84
C VAL A 40 -22.55 7.73 2.66
N PRO A 41 -23.51 7.71 1.71
CA PRO A 41 -24.24 6.50 1.41
C PRO A 41 -23.26 5.43 0.91
N TYR A 42 -23.47 4.20 1.35
CA TYR A 42 -22.58 3.08 1.04
C TYR A 42 -21.12 3.21 1.53
N ALA A 43 -20.89 3.96 2.61
CA ALA A 43 -19.59 4.15 3.26
C ALA A 43 -18.79 2.85 3.45
N ASN A 44 -19.47 1.72 3.68
CA ASN A 44 -18.80 0.42 3.89
C ASN A 44 -17.95 -0.04 2.70
N TRP A 45 -18.55 -0.19 1.50
CA TRP A 45 -17.79 -0.70 0.36
C TRP A 45 -16.94 0.40 -0.29
N MET A 46 -17.42 1.65 -0.30
CA MET A 46 -16.66 2.78 -0.84
C MET A 46 -15.42 3.09 -0.01
N GLY A 47 -15.55 3.10 1.33
CA GLY A 47 -14.43 3.29 2.24
C GLY A 47 -13.39 2.19 2.08
N ALA A 48 -13.83 0.94 1.93
CA ALA A 48 -12.92 -0.17 1.69
C ALA A 48 -12.10 -0.02 0.40
N ILE A 49 -12.76 0.31 -0.72
CA ILE A 49 -12.10 0.51 -2.01
C ILE A 49 -11.16 1.72 -1.98
N VAL A 50 -11.66 2.88 -1.53
CA VAL A 50 -10.89 4.13 -1.54
C VAL A 50 -9.70 4.03 -0.58
N GLY A 51 -9.90 3.53 0.63
CA GLY A 51 -8.85 3.41 1.62
C GLY A 51 -7.75 2.43 1.21
N SER A 52 -8.13 1.27 0.67
CA SER A 52 -7.15 0.28 0.20
C SER A 52 -6.37 0.78 -1.03
N LEU A 53 -7.04 1.41 -2.00
CA LEU A 53 -6.38 1.99 -3.17
C LEU A 53 -5.44 3.13 -2.79
N ALA A 54 -5.83 4.01 -1.86
CA ALA A 54 -4.98 5.09 -1.40
C ALA A 54 -3.65 4.56 -0.82
N VAL A 55 -3.72 3.52 0.01
CA VAL A 55 -2.51 2.87 0.56
C VAL A 55 -1.68 2.22 -0.54
N PHE A 56 -2.32 1.49 -1.46
CA PHE A 56 -1.62 0.83 -2.56
C PHE A 56 -0.91 1.83 -3.46
N VAL A 57 -1.58 2.92 -3.86
CA VAL A 57 -0.99 3.98 -4.69
C VAL A 57 0.17 4.67 -3.96
N THR A 58 0.01 4.96 -2.67
CA THR A 58 1.08 5.55 -1.86
C THR A 58 2.29 4.63 -1.81
N PHE A 59 2.08 3.34 -1.55
CA PHE A 59 3.14 2.34 -1.55
C PHE A 59 3.81 2.23 -2.92
N ALA A 60 3.02 2.14 -4.01
CA ALA A 60 3.53 2.04 -5.37
C ALA A 60 4.37 3.28 -5.75
N ALA A 61 3.91 4.48 -5.40
CA ALA A 61 4.65 5.72 -5.64
C ALA A 61 5.98 5.74 -4.89
N ILE A 62 5.98 5.35 -3.61
CA ILE A 62 7.20 5.27 -2.79
C ILE A 62 8.15 4.22 -3.37
N TYR A 63 7.66 3.02 -3.64
CA TYR A 63 8.46 1.93 -4.21
C TYR A 63 9.09 2.35 -5.55
N THR A 64 8.31 3.02 -6.40
CA THR A 64 8.77 3.53 -7.70
C THR A 64 9.68 4.74 -7.58
N TYR A 65 9.74 5.45 -6.44
CA TYR A 65 10.67 6.56 -6.22
C TYR A 65 12.02 6.09 -5.66
N TYR A 66 12.01 5.06 -4.81
CA TYR A 66 13.23 4.48 -4.26
C TYR A 66 13.98 3.61 -5.28
N TYR A 67 13.29 3.07 -6.28
CA TYR A 67 13.91 2.23 -7.32
C TYR A 67 14.80 3.00 -8.33
N PRO A 68 14.42 4.19 -8.85
CA PRO A 68 15.22 4.96 -9.80
C PRO A 68 16.38 5.72 -9.17
N SER A 69 16.30 6.08 -7.88
CA SER A 69 17.32 6.88 -7.20
C SER A 69 18.60 6.10 -6.85
N HIS A 70 18.71 4.84 -7.24
CA HIS A 70 19.89 3.99 -7.00
C HIS A 70 20.46 3.34 -8.27
N SER A 71 19.93 3.68 -9.46
CA SER A 71 20.40 3.17 -10.76
C SER A 71 21.16 4.23 -11.57
N ALA A 72 21.41 5.41 -11.00
CA ALA A 72 22.09 6.53 -11.65
C ALA A 72 23.58 6.69 -11.27
N ASP A 73 24.16 5.72 -10.56
CA ASP A 73 25.54 5.73 -10.06
C ASP A 73 26.36 4.58 -10.67
#